data_AF-A0A957T044-F1
#
_entry.id   AF-A0A957T044-F1
#
_cell.length_a   1.000
_cell.length_b   1.000
_cell.length_c   1.000
_cell.angle_alpha   90.00
_cell.angle_beta   90.00
_cell.angle_gamma   90.00
#
_symmetry.space_group_name_H-M   'P 1'
#
loop_
_entity.id
_entity.type
_entity.pdbx_description
1 polymer ?
#
loop_
_entity_poly.entity_id
_entity_poly.type
_entity_poly.pdbx_seq_one_letter_code
_entity_poly.pdbx_strand_id
1 'polypeptide(L)'
;MTKPAAKQNDQIVATDIHIIMIPSPGGPVPTPLPHPFTGVIDGELSSDVNIEGKPAATQGSTATNQPSHIPQGGPFQTPPSNSATIQTGSATVFINGKPAARM
;
A
#
# COMPACT_ATOMS: atom_id res chain seq x y z
N MET A 1 -0.28 -12.92 20.68
CA MET A 1 0.84 -13.22 19.76
C MET A 1 1.22 -11.93 19.04
N THR A 2 2.48 -11.52 19.06
CA THR A 2 2.96 -10.40 18.23
C THR A 2 2.98 -10.83 16.76
N LYS A 3 2.52 -9.95 15.87
CA LYS A 3 2.57 -10.13 14.42
C LYS A 3 4.03 -10.41 13.94
N PRO A 4 4.23 -11.31 12.96
CA PRO A 4 5.56 -11.52 12.35
C PRO A 4 6.13 -10.22 11.76
N ALA A 5 7.45 -10.17 11.63
CA ALA A 5 8.10 -9.07 10.93
C ALA A 5 7.86 -9.19 9.41
N ALA A 6 7.51 -8.08 8.77
CA ALA A 6 7.23 -8.04 7.34
C ALA A 6 8.53 -7.98 6.52
N LYS A 7 8.49 -8.47 5.29
CA LYS A 7 9.62 -8.58 4.37
C LYS A 7 9.19 -8.35 2.92
N GLN A 8 10.17 -8.29 2.02
CA GLN A 8 9.92 -8.25 0.58
C GLN A 8 8.95 -9.34 0.15
N ASN A 9 8.05 -8.98 -0.77
CA ASN A 9 7.00 -9.82 -1.34
C ASN A 9 5.88 -10.24 -0.36
N ASP A 10 5.86 -9.75 0.88
CA ASP A 10 4.65 -9.85 1.69
C ASP A 10 3.56 -8.93 1.12
N GLN A 11 2.30 -9.29 1.37
CA GLN A 11 1.13 -8.63 0.78
C GLN A 11 0.44 -7.69 1.78
N ILE A 12 0.16 -6.46 1.36
CA ILE A 12 -0.69 -5.50 2.07
C ILE A 12 -2.09 -5.54 1.46
N VAL A 13 -3.09 -5.83 2.29
CA VAL A 13 -4.50 -5.76 1.91
C VAL A 13 -5.16 -4.57 2.58
N ALA A 14 -5.75 -3.68 1.79
CA ALA A 14 -6.43 -2.48 2.26
C ALA A 14 -7.59 -2.09 1.32
N THR A 15 -8.26 -0.99 1.64
CA THR A 15 -9.28 -0.37 0.79
C THR A 15 -8.95 1.11 0.64
N ASP A 16 -8.73 1.52 -0.60
CA ASP A 16 -8.56 2.92 -0.95
C ASP A 16 -9.91 3.54 -1.30
N ILE A 17 -10.01 4.86 -1.16
CA ILE A 17 -11.14 5.64 -1.67
C ILE A 17 -10.62 6.52 -2.80
N HIS A 18 -11.19 6.36 -4.00
CA HIS A 18 -10.91 7.21 -5.15
C HIS A 18 -12.17 7.92 -5.59
N ILE A 19 -12.02 9.15 -6.07
CA ILE A 19 -13.15 9.90 -6.63
C ILE A 19 -13.28 9.56 -8.11
N ILE A 20 -14.46 9.08 -8.49
CA ILE A 20 -14.83 8.82 -9.88
C ILE A 20 -15.77 9.90 -10.40
N MET A 21 -15.53 10.36 -11.63
CA MET A 21 -16.41 11.29 -12.33
C MET A 21 -17.53 10.52 -13.05
N ILE A 22 -18.62 10.21 -12.33
CA ILE A 22 -19.72 9.38 -12.84
C ILE A 22 -20.60 10.21 -13.81
N PRO A 23 -20.83 9.76 -15.06
CA PRO A 23 -21.68 10.47 -16.01
C PRO A 23 -23.12 10.65 -15.51
N SER A 24 -23.69 11.83 -15.73
CA SER A 24 -25.10 12.14 -15.49
C SER A 24 -25.63 13.11 -16.56
N PRO A 25 -26.97 13.30 -16.71
CA PRO A 25 -27.53 14.25 -17.67
C PRO A 25 -27.04 15.70 -17.49
N GLY A 26 -26.68 16.10 -16.26
CA GLY A 26 -26.15 17.44 -15.95
C GLY A 26 -24.62 17.56 -16.05
N GLY A 27 -23.93 16.49 -16.50
CA GLY A 27 -22.47 16.38 -16.50
C GLY A 27 -21.94 15.39 -15.45
N PRO A 28 -20.62 15.14 -15.40
CA PRO A 28 -20.05 14.17 -14.47
C PRO A 28 -20.16 14.61 -13.00
N VAL A 29 -20.56 13.69 -12.12
CA VAL A 29 -20.68 13.91 -10.67
C VAL A 29 -19.50 13.26 -9.93
N PRO A 30 -18.69 14.02 -9.16
CA PRO A 30 -17.61 13.45 -8.34
C PRO A 30 -18.19 12.53 -7.25
N THR A 31 -17.84 11.26 -7.29
CA THR A 31 -18.36 10.24 -6.38
C THR A 31 -17.21 9.46 -5.74
N PRO A 32 -17.03 9.52 -4.41
CA PRO A 32 -16.04 8.70 -3.71
C PRO A 32 -16.46 7.22 -3.73
N LEU A 33 -15.62 6.34 -4.26
CA LEU A 33 -15.88 4.90 -4.37
C LEU A 33 -14.72 4.06 -3.81
N PRO A 34 -15.02 2.95 -3.12
CA PRO A 34 -14.00 2.05 -2.58
C PRO A 34 -13.31 1.24 -3.69
N HIS A 35 -12.00 1.06 -3.56
CA HIS A 35 -11.20 0.23 -4.43
C HIS A 35 -10.28 -0.69 -3.60
N PRO A 36 -10.25 -2.01 -3.88
CA PRO A 36 -9.39 -2.93 -3.17
C PRO A 36 -7.92 -2.63 -3.48
N PHE A 37 -7.09 -2.55 -2.44
CA PHE A 37 -5.64 -2.46 -2.56
C PHE A 37 -5.04 -3.81 -2.15
N THR A 38 -4.30 -4.42 -3.07
CA THR A 38 -3.55 -5.65 -2.87
C THR A 38 -2.11 -5.38 -3.29
N GLY A 39 -1.35 -4.77 -2.38
CA GLY A 39 0.01 -4.33 -2.67
C GLY A 39 1.06 -5.37 -2.30
N VAL A 40 2.13 -5.44 -3.08
CA VAL A 40 3.31 -6.25 -2.78
C VAL A 40 4.40 -5.32 -2.24
N ILE A 41 4.96 -5.65 -1.07
CA ILE A 41 6.07 -4.88 -0.49
C ILE A 41 7.33 -5.09 -1.33
N ASP A 42 7.81 -4.02 -1.98
CA ASP A 42 8.80 -4.11 -3.05
C ASP A 42 9.86 -3.00 -3.07
N GLY A 43 9.76 -1.99 -2.21
CA GLY A 43 10.71 -0.86 -2.19
C GLY A 43 11.01 -0.32 -0.80
N GLU A 44 12.05 0.52 -0.72
CA GLU A 44 12.53 1.15 0.52
C GLU A 44 12.75 0.13 1.68
N LEU A 45 13.36 -1.01 1.33
CA LEU A 45 13.62 -2.15 2.23
C LEU A 45 15.00 -2.04 2.90
N SER A 46 15.22 -2.87 3.92
CA SER A 46 16.55 -3.02 4.53
C SER A 46 17.59 -3.49 3.51
N SER A 47 18.79 -2.92 3.55
CA SER A 47 19.90 -3.28 2.66
C SER A 47 20.72 -4.49 3.14
N ASP A 48 20.59 -4.87 4.41
CA ASP A 48 21.48 -5.84 5.07
C ASP A 48 20.76 -6.81 6.02
N VAL A 49 19.54 -6.49 6.49
CA VAL A 49 18.75 -7.39 7.34
C VAL A 49 17.74 -8.15 6.49
N ASN A 50 17.88 -9.47 6.51
CA ASN A 50 16.94 -10.39 5.87
C ASN A 50 16.07 -11.12 6.89
N ILE A 51 14.79 -11.26 6.58
CA ILE A 51 13.82 -12.11 7.27
C ILE A 51 13.41 -13.21 6.29
N GLU A 52 13.57 -14.48 6.69
CA GLU A 52 13.30 -15.64 5.81
C GLU A 52 14.04 -15.54 4.45
N GLY A 53 15.27 -15.02 4.47
CA GLY A 53 16.10 -14.87 3.26
C GLY A 53 15.71 -13.72 2.34
N LYS A 54 14.78 -12.84 2.75
CA LYS A 54 14.36 -11.67 1.96
C LYS A 54 14.58 -10.36 2.73
N PRO A 55 14.85 -9.24 2.04
CA PRO A 55 15.01 -7.92 2.68
C PRO A 55 13.85 -7.57 3.61
N ALA A 56 14.16 -7.14 4.82
CA ALA A 56 13.17 -6.77 5.82
C ALA A 56 12.45 -5.45 5.48
N ALA A 57 11.16 -5.38 5.79
CA ALA A 57 10.36 -4.17 5.65
C ALA A 57 10.37 -3.36 6.96
N THR A 58 10.36 -2.04 6.84
CA THR A 58 10.38 -1.09 7.95
C THR A 58 9.35 0.01 7.73
N GLN A 59 9.15 0.88 8.72
CA GLN A 59 8.48 2.14 8.50
C GLN A 59 9.18 2.91 7.37
N GLY A 60 8.41 3.33 6.37
CA GLY A 60 8.91 3.95 5.15
C GLY A 60 9.07 2.99 3.96
N SER A 61 9.05 1.67 4.18
CA SER A 61 9.01 0.70 3.07
C SER A 61 7.76 0.91 2.20
N THR A 62 7.87 0.65 0.90
CA THR A 62 6.80 0.87 -0.07
C THR A 62 6.20 -0.43 -0.57
N ALA A 63 4.97 -0.34 -1.06
CA ALA A 63 4.30 -1.43 -1.76
C ALA A 63 3.60 -0.93 -3.02
N THR A 64 3.60 -1.75 -4.07
CA THR A 64 2.91 -1.48 -5.33
C THR A 64 1.63 -2.31 -5.42
N ASN A 65 0.49 -1.65 -5.70
CA ASN A 65 -0.81 -2.29 -5.88
C ASN A 65 -0.81 -3.18 -7.13
N GLN A 66 -1.25 -4.43 -7.00
CA GLN A 66 -1.35 -5.37 -8.11
C GLN A 66 -2.67 -6.18 -8.04
N PRO A 67 -3.57 -6.07 -9.03
CA PRO A 67 -3.50 -5.18 -10.19
C PRO A 67 -3.70 -3.71 -9.83
N SER A 68 -3.24 -2.81 -10.70
CA SER A 68 -3.54 -1.38 -10.58
C SER A 68 -5.04 -1.11 -10.55
N HIS A 69 -5.43 -0.06 -9.83
CA HIS A 69 -6.81 0.40 -9.73
C HIS A 69 -7.40 0.67 -11.10
N ILE A 70 -8.56 0.06 -11.33
CA ILE A 70 -9.38 0.25 -12.52
C ILE A 70 -10.57 1.15 -12.19
N PRO A 71 -10.89 2.13 -13.03
CA PRO A 71 -12.01 3.05 -12.80
C PRO A 71 -13.36 2.33 -12.82
N GLN A 72 -14.28 2.75 -11.95
CA GLN A 72 -15.62 2.15 -11.83
C GLN A 72 -16.70 3.12 -12.33
N GLY A 73 -17.21 2.92 -13.55
CA GLY A 73 -18.36 3.68 -14.09
C GLY A 73 -18.04 5.06 -14.69
N GLY A 74 -16.82 5.56 -14.55
CA GLY A 74 -16.33 6.83 -15.12
C GLY A 74 -14.83 6.98 -14.88
N PRO A 75 -14.14 8.00 -15.42
CA PRO A 75 -12.72 8.18 -15.17
C PRO A 75 -12.47 8.60 -13.72
N PHE A 76 -11.29 8.29 -13.20
CA PHE A 76 -10.81 8.88 -11.96
C PHE A 76 -10.76 10.41 -12.09
N GLN A 77 -11.15 11.13 -11.04
CA GLN A 77 -10.90 12.57 -10.95
C GLN A 77 -9.39 12.86 -10.93
N THR A 78 -8.61 12.00 -10.27
CA THR A 78 -7.15 12.02 -10.26
C THR A 78 -6.65 10.59 -10.39
N PRO A 79 -5.76 10.28 -11.34
CA PRO A 79 -5.22 8.93 -11.50
C PRO A 79 -4.55 8.44 -10.20
N PRO A 80 -4.82 7.20 -9.76
CA PRO A 80 -4.21 6.64 -8.55
C PRO A 80 -2.72 6.35 -8.75
N SER A 81 -1.90 6.63 -7.74
CA SER A 81 -0.47 6.29 -7.77
C SER A 81 -0.21 4.79 -7.74
N ASN A 82 -1.18 4.00 -7.24
CA ASN A 82 -1.05 2.55 -7.03
C ASN A 82 0.14 2.18 -6.14
N SER A 83 0.49 3.05 -5.20
CA SER A 83 1.59 2.85 -4.26
C SER A 83 1.14 3.13 -2.84
N ALA A 84 1.76 2.43 -1.88
CA ALA A 84 1.59 2.66 -0.46
C ALA A 84 2.95 2.80 0.23
N THR A 85 2.96 3.47 1.38
CA THR A 85 4.11 3.57 2.27
C THR A 85 3.70 3.10 3.65
N ILE A 86 4.51 2.23 4.26
CA ILE A 86 4.26 1.73 5.62
C ILE A 86 4.50 2.87 6.62
N GLN A 87 3.43 3.37 7.23
CA GLN A 87 3.51 4.52 8.13
C GLN A 87 3.81 4.16 9.58
N THR A 88 3.52 2.93 10.00
CA THR A 88 3.67 2.48 11.40
C THR A 88 4.41 1.15 11.44
N GLY A 89 5.33 1.02 12.41
CA GLY A 89 6.05 -0.21 12.69
C GLY A 89 6.06 -0.55 14.18
N SER A 90 7.00 -1.39 14.59
CA SER A 90 7.17 -1.80 15.99
C SER A 90 7.65 -0.66 16.88
N ALA A 91 7.10 -0.55 18.10
CA ALA A 91 7.56 0.42 19.09
C ALA A 91 8.90 0.08 19.75
N THR A 92 9.36 -1.17 19.64
CA THR A 92 10.52 -1.69 20.38
C THR A 92 11.55 -2.41 19.52
N VAL A 93 11.17 -2.85 18.31
CA VAL A 93 12.08 -3.54 17.39
C VAL A 93 12.39 -2.64 16.21
N PHE A 94 13.67 -2.34 16.04
CA PHE A 94 14.17 -1.47 14.99
C PHE A 94 15.11 -2.25 14.07
N ILE A 95 15.01 -1.99 12.77
CA ILE A 95 15.88 -2.52 11.72
C ILE A 95 16.46 -1.31 10.98
N ASN A 96 17.80 -1.22 10.91
CA ASN A 96 18.51 -0.05 10.40
C ASN A 96 18.04 1.29 11.02
N GLY A 97 17.73 1.28 12.33
CA GLY A 97 17.25 2.46 13.05
C GLY A 97 15.79 2.86 12.76
N LYS A 98 15.07 2.12 11.91
CA LYS A 98 13.65 2.35 11.59
C LYS A 98 12.76 1.30 12.29
N PRO A 99 11.56 1.66 12.76
CA PRO A 99 10.60 0.70 13.29
C PRO A 99 10.35 -0.48 12.33
N ALA A 100 10.51 -1.72 12.80
CA ALA A 100 10.27 -2.91 11.98
C ALA A 100 8.78 -3.02 11.61
N ALA A 101 8.47 -3.22 10.32
CA ALA A 101 7.10 -3.41 9.88
C ALA A 101 6.55 -4.78 10.34
N ARG A 102 5.23 -4.88 10.54
CA ARG A 102 4.56 -6.06 11.09
C ARG A 102 3.32 -6.42 10.27
N MET A 103 3.05 -7.72 10.10
CA MET A 103 1.93 -8.27 9.31
C MET A 103 0.62 -8.35 10.08
#